data_AF-A0A2M6YY09-F1
#
_entry.id   AF-A0A2M6YY09-F1
#
_cell.length_a   1.000
_cell.length_b   1.000
_cell.length_c   1.000
_cell.angle_alpha   90.00
_cell.angle_beta   90.00
_cell.angle_gamma   90.00
#
_symmetry.space_group_name_H-M   'P 1'
#
loop_
_entity.id
_entity.type
_entity.pdbx_description
1 polymer ?
#
loop_
_entity_poly.entity_id
_entity_poly.type
_entity_poly.pdbx_seq_one_letter_code
_entity_poly.pdbx_strand_id
1 'polypeptide(L)'
;MCLECHTREVSILKIDREANQVDVHAAKGMMCMDCHTAREMHGNGVEYVSMKQVNAMDVKCENCHTTLHTSLSHTVHKGKVDCKACHDRHVVSCTNCHFETLVKEGKRVAMPVSGWIFLMNLDGKVTSANMQTFLLKDQKTFLMFAPQHSHSVMGKGRSCKECHASKIVKQAKDGRVTLTCLENGRLENLKGVIPVTEDVTWEMVYHEREDGKWVPMKNAATPKLHYAGFGKPLTRAQMENLLRPQAEKE
;
A
#
# COMPACT_ATOMS: atom_id res chain seq x y z
N MET A 1 -22.60 2.24 9.14
CA MET A 1 -22.25 0.90 9.59
C MET A 1 -20.82 0.49 9.23
N CYS A 2 -20.46 0.08 8.00
CA CYS A 2 -19.10 -0.44 7.71
C CYS A 2 -17.97 0.53 8.12
N LEU A 3 -18.13 1.82 7.82
CA LEU A 3 -17.16 2.87 8.11
C LEU A 3 -16.95 3.16 9.61
N GLU A 4 -17.82 2.69 10.50
CA GLU A 4 -17.63 2.83 11.96
C GLU A 4 -16.44 1.99 12.44
N CYS A 5 -16.20 0.85 11.80
CA CYS A 5 -15.09 -0.05 12.14
C CYS A 5 -13.92 0.02 11.14
N HIS A 6 -14.20 0.28 9.86
CA HIS A 6 -13.18 0.35 8.81
C HIS A 6 -12.52 1.75 8.76
N THR A 7 -11.80 2.13 9.82
CA THR A 7 -11.21 3.47 9.99
C THR A 7 -10.15 3.86 8.94
N ARG A 8 -9.41 2.88 8.39
CA ARG A 8 -8.52 3.12 7.24
C ARG A 8 -9.32 3.56 6.02
N GLU A 9 -10.52 3.00 5.85
CA GLU A 9 -11.41 3.33 4.74
C GLU A 9 -11.96 4.76 4.86
N VAL A 10 -12.34 5.16 6.07
CA VAL A 10 -12.70 6.55 6.34
C VAL A 10 -11.56 7.50 5.96
N SER A 11 -10.32 7.14 6.28
CA SER A 11 -9.14 7.96 5.97
C SER A 11 -8.93 8.10 4.46
N ILE A 12 -8.96 7.01 3.69
CA ILE A 12 -8.73 7.08 2.23
C ILE A 12 -9.81 7.90 1.53
N LEU A 13 -11.10 7.66 1.86
CA LEU A 13 -12.22 8.41 1.27
C LEU A 13 -12.14 9.91 1.57
N LYS A 14 -11.72 10.28 2.79
CA LYS A 14 -11.51 11.68 3.17
C LYS A 14 -10.40 12.32 2.34
N ILE A 15 -9.23 11.67 2.26
CA ILE A 15 -8.07 12.18 1.52
C ILE A 15 -8.42 12.36 0.04
N ASP A 16 -9.08 11.39 -0.56
CA ASP A 16 -9.49 11.47 -1.97
C ASP A 16 -10.53 12.55 -2.22
N ARG A 17 -11.49 12.73 -1.31
CA ARG A 17 -12.47 13.82 -1.41
C ARG A 17 -11.79 15.18 -1.35
N GLU A 18 -10.89 15.38 -0.40
CA GLU A 18 -10.13 16.64 -0.24
C GLU A 18 -9.23 16.94 -1.45
N ALA A 19 -8.71 15.90 -2.11
CA ALA A 19 -7.93 16.02 -3.32
C ALA A 19 -8.76 16.11 -4.62
N ASN A 20 -10.10 16.03 -4.54
CA ASN A 20 -11.01 15.92 -5.69
C ASN A 20 -10.70 14.72 -6.60
N GLN A 21 -10.46 13.58 -5.97
CA GLN A 21 -9.91 12.35 -6.54
C GLN A 21 -10.68 11.10 -6.11
N VAL A 22 -12.00 11.24 -5.93
CA VAL A 22 -12.89 10.16 -5.50
C VAL A 22 -12.74 8.92 -6.37
N ASP A 23 -12.80 7.75 -5.73
CA ASP A 23 -12.86 6.44 -6.38
C ASP A 23 -13.90 6.42 -7.51
N VAL A 24 -13.53 5.85 -8.66
CA VAL A 24 -14.40 5.87 -9.85
C VAL A 24 -15.69 5.06 -9.71
N HIS A 25 -15.71 4.06 -8.85
CA HIS A 25 -16.89 3.26 -8.55
C HIS A 25 -17.79 4.00 -7.56
N ALA A 26 -17.21 4.56 -6.50
CA ALA A 26 -17.94 5.38 -5.53
C ALA A 26 -18.56 6.62 -6.20
N ALA A 27 -17.84 7.25 -7.13
CA ALA A 27 -18.35 8.38 -7.92
C ALA A 27 -19.55 8.01 -8.81
N LYS A 28 -19.71 6.72 -9.14
CA LYS A 28 -20.88 6.18 -9.86
C LYS A 28 -21.99 5.67 -8.93
N GLY A 29 -21.86 5.89 -7.62
CA GLY A 29 -22.84 5.49 -6.63
C GLY A 29 -22.72 4.04 -6.15
N MET A 30 -21.62 3.33 -6.49
CA MET A 30 -21.38 2.00 -5.92
C MET A 30 -21.07 2.10 -4.42
N MET A 31 -21.63 1.18 -3.67
CA MET A 31 -21.54 1.03 -2.23
C MET A 31 -20.69 -0.20 -1.88
N CYS A 32 -20.32 -0.35 -0.60
CA CYS A 32 -19.42 -1.41 -0.13
C CYS A 32 -19.87 -2.80 -0.59
N MET A 33 -21.17 -3.09 -0.51
CA MET A 33 -21.74 -4.41 -0.82
C MET A 33 -21.85 -4.71 -2.32
N ASP A 34 -21.64 -3.72 -3.20
CA ASP A 34 -21.59 -3.96 -4.65
C ASP A 34 -20.31 -4.70 -5.05
N CYS A 35 -19.25 -4.59 -4.23
CA CYS A 35 -18.03 -5.37 -4.36
C CYS A 35 -17.94 -6.48 -3.31
N HIS A 36 -18.28 -6.18 -2.05
CA HIS A 36 -18.16 -7.09 -0.92
C HIS A 36 -19.43 -7.93 -0.75
N THR A 37 -19.34 -9.24 -1.00
CA THR A 37 -20.51 -10.13 -0.95
C THR A 37 -20.92 -10.45 0.48
N ALA A 38 -22.18 -10.85 0.68
CA ALA A 38 -22.64 -11.35 1.98
C ALA A 38 -21.82 -12.57 2.47
N ARG A 39 -21.25 -13.35 1.55
CA ARG A 39 -20.40 -14.50 1.87
C ARG A 39 -19.12 -14.08 2.58
N GLU A 40 -18.53 -12.94 2.25
CA GLU A 40 -17.33 -12.45 2.94
C GLU A 40 -17.60 -12.11 4.41
N MET A 41 -18.84 -11.72 4.73
CA MET A 41 -19.23 -11.34 6.09
C MET A 41 -19.73 -12.54 6.90
N HIS A 42 -20.50 -13.44 6.28
CA HIS A 42 -21.11 -14.59 6.96
C HIS A 42 -20.23 -15.84 6.90
N GLY A 43 -19.21 -15.84 6.04
CA GLY A 43 -18.35 -16.98 5.79
C GLY A 43 -18.97 -18.00 4.82
N ASN A 44 -18.17 -18.97 4.44
CA ASN A 44 -18.53 -20.10 3.58
C ASN A 44 -18.23 -21.46 4.23
N GLY A 45 -17.97 -21.48 5.54
CA GLY A 45 -17.57 -22.68 6.29
C GLY A 45 -16.09 -23.06 6.15
N VAL A 46 -15.28 -22.31 5.41
CA VAL A 46 -13.82 -22.49 5.32
C VAL A 46 -13.13 -21.47 6.22
N GLU A 47 -12.23 -21.95 7.09
CA GLU A 47 -11.37 -21.08 7.88
C GLU A 47 -10.18 -20.61 7.02
N TYR A 48 -9.98 -19.29 6.97
CA TYR A 48 -8.85 -18.67 6.29
C TYR A 48 -7.93 -18.05 7.33
N VAL A 49 -6.62 -18.25 7.20
CA VAL A 49 -5.64 -17.66 8.13
C VAL A 49 -5.36 -16.18 7.83
N SER A 50 -5.86 -15.67 6.70
CA SER A 50 -5.77 -14.26 6.31
C SER A 50 -6.80 -13.90 5.23
N MET A 51 -7.28 -12.66 5.22
CA MET A 51 -8.03 -12.08 4.09
C MET A 51 -7.22 -12.03 2.79
N LYS A 52 -5.90 -12.23 2.84
CA LYS A 52 -5.01 -12.27 1.66
C LYS A 52 -4.82 -13.68 1.10
N GLN A 53 -5.38 -14.69 1.76
CA GLN A 53 -5.38 -16.04 1.25
C GLN A 53 -6.26 -16.13 0.00
N VAL A 54 -5.84 -16.95 -0.97
CA VAL A 54 -6.61 -17.19 -2.19
C VAL A 54 -8.03 -17.65 -1.82
N ASN A 55 -9.03 -17.05 -2.45
CA ASN A 55 -10.46 -17.27 -2.24
C ASN A 55 -11.02 -16.84 -0.86
N ALA A 56 -10.24 -16.17 -0.01
CA ALA A 56 -10.78 -15.59 1.24
C ALA A 56 -11.77 -14.44 0.97
N MET A 57 -11.49 -13.67 -0.08
CA MET A 57 -12.33 -12.56 -0.56
C MET A 57 -12.91 -12.90 -1.94
N ASP A 58 -14.14 -12.46 -2.19
CA ASP A 58 -14.85 -12.50 -3.46
C ASP A 58 -14.55 -11.33 -4.38
N VAL A 59 -14.15 -10.18 -3.81
CA VAL A 59 -13.86 -8.97 -4.58
C VAL A 59 -12.80 -9.26 -5.65
N LYS A 60 -13.20 -9.16 -6.91
CA LYS A 60 -12.33 -9.25 -8.09
C LYS A 60 -12.81 -8.25 -9.13
N CYS A 61 -11.88 -7.52 -9.75
CA CYS A 61 -12.20 -6.55 -10.80
C CYS A 61 -12.93 -7.24 -11.97
N GLU A 62 -12.52 -8.47 -12.25
CA GLU A 62 -13.01 -9.34 -13.30
C GLU A 62 -14.48 -9.78 -13.12
N ASN A 63 -15.06 -9.63 -11.92
CA ASN A 63 -16.49 -9.90 -11.70
C ASN A 63 -17.38 -8.93 -12.51
N CYS A 64 -16.91 -7.71 -12.80
CA CYS A 64 -17.62 -6.72 -13.60
C CYS A 64 -16.86 -6.35 -14.89
N HIS A 65 -15.52 -6.34 -14.86
CA HIS A 65 -14.68 -6.02 -16.01
C HIS A 65 -14.32 -7.28 -16.82
N THR A 66 -15.34 -7.94 -17.38
CA THR A 66 -15.18 -9.19 -18.15
C THR A 66 -14.51 -8.97 -19.51
N THR A 67 -14.63 -7.76 -20.06
CA THR A 67 -13.94 -7.34 -21.29
C THR A 67 -13.06 -6.14 -20.98
N LEU A 68 -11.75 -6.32 -21.14
CA LEU A 68 -10.78 -5.26 -20.92
C LEU A 68 -10.55 -4.47 -22.21
N HIS A 69 -10.49 -3.15 -22.11
CA HIS A 69 -10.03 -2.33 -23.23
C HIS A 69 -8.61 -2.73 -23.61
N THR A 70 -8.38 -2.98 -24.90
CA THR A 70 -7.04 -3.27 -25.42
C THR A 70 -6.15 -2.05 -25.18
N SER A 71 -5.12 -2.24 -24.37
CA SER A 71 -4.08 -1.24 -24.14
C SER A 71 -2.72 -1.91 -24.27
N LEU A 72 -1.69 -1.10 -24.54
CA LEU A 72 -0.32 -1.58 -24.55
C LEU A 72 0.02 -2.26 -23.22
N SER A 73 -0.35 -1.64 -22.09
CA SER A 73 -0.11 -2.16 -20.75
C SER A 73 -0.75 -3.53 -20.51
N HIS A 74 -2.01 -3.75 -20.90
CA HIS A 74 -2.65 -5.07 -20.80
C HIS A 74 -1.93 -6.12 -21.66
N THR A 75 -1.44 -5.71 -22.84
CA THR A 75 -0.77 -6.59 -23.81
C THR A 75 0.61 -7.03 -23.34
N VAL A 76 1.42 -6.12 -22.79
CA VAL A 76 2.80 -6.41 -22.40
C VAL A 76 2.88 -7.13 -21.05
N HIS A 77 1.96 -6.85 -20.13
CA HIS A 77 1.98 -7.48 -18.80
C HIS A 77 1.35 -8.87 -18.77
N LYS A 78 0.48 -9.22 -19.73
CA LYS A 78 -0.06 -10.59 -19.92
C LYS A 78 -0.54 -11.25 -18.62
N GLY A 79 -1.27 -10.49 -17.78
CA GLY A 79 -1.80 -10.96 -16.51
C GLY A 79 -0.79 -11.19 -15.38
N LYS A 80 0.49 -10.84 -15.56
CA LYS A 80 1.53 -10.93 -14.52
C LYS A 80 1.49 -9.79 -13.50
N VAL A 81 0.74 -8.75 -13.79
CA VAL A 81 0.50 -7.60 -12.92
C VAL A 81 -0.99 -7.56 -12.63
N ASP A 82 -1.32 -7.53 -11.36
CA ASP A 82 -2.68 -7.49 -10.83
C ASP A 82 -3.31 -6.11 -11.05
N CYS A 83 -4.62 -6.04 -11.32
CA CYS A 83 -5.29 -4.80 -11.74
C CYS A 83 -4.99 -3.62 -10.81
N LYS A 84 -5.06 -3.88 -9.49
CA LYS A 84 -4.84 -2.90 -8.44
C LYS A 84 -3.40 -2.38 -8.33
N ALA A 85 -2.39 -3.06 -8.87
CA ALA A 85 -1.03 -2.48 -8.95
C ALA A 85 -0.99 -1.23 -9.85
N CYS A 86 -1.84 -1.17 -10.87
CA CYS A 86 -1.91 -0.07 -11.82
C CYS A 86 -3.12 0.85 -11.59
N HIS A 87 -4.23 0.31 -11.08
CA HIS A 87 -5.50 1.02 -10.93
C HIS A 87 -5.74 1.55 -9.50
N ASP A 88 -4.99 1.13 -8.48
CA ASP A 88 -5.03 1.82 -7.19
C ASP A 88 -4.19 3.10 -7.26
N ARG A 89 -4.80 4.22 -6.88
CA ARG A 89 -4.20 5.56 -6.90
C ARG A 89 -3.21 5.79 -5.79
N HIS A 90 -3.50 5.28 -4.60
CA HIS A 90 -2.57 5.21 -3.49
C HIS A 90 -3.21 4.39 -2.37
N VAL A 91 -2.40 3.98 -1.41
CA VAL A 91 -2.83 3.30 -0.19
C VAL A 91 -2.44 4.14 1.01
N VAL A 92 -3.39 4.34 1.92
CA VAL A 92 -3.10 4.90 3.25
C VAL A 92 -2.29 3.90 4.05
N SER A 93 -1.07 4.30 4.39
CA SER A 93 -0.16 3.56 5.24
C SER A 93 -0.09 4.22 6.61
N CYS A 94 0.01 3.42 7.67
CA CYS A 94 0.07 3.93 9.03
C CYS A 94 1.52 3.89 9.49
N THR A 95 2.11 5.06 9.72
CA THR A 95 3.44 5.17 10.32
C THR A 95 3.32 5.38 11.82
N ASN A 96 4.37 5.04 12.57
CA ASN A 96 4.53 5.31 14.00
C ASN A 96 3.41 4.71 14.86
N CYS A 97 3.04 3.45 14.59
CA CYS A 97 2.15 2.72 15.49
C CYS A 97 2.88 2.41 16.80
N HIS A 98 2.54 3.11 17.87
CA HIS A 98 3.11 2.84 19.20
C HIS A 98 2.49 1.59 19.81
N PHE A 99 3.26 0.51 19.83
CA PHE A 99 2.79 -0.75 20.39
C PHE A 99 2.64 -0.67 21.91
N GLU A 100 3.54 0.04 22.59
CA GLU A 100 3.46 0.27 24.04
C GLU A 100 2.19 1.04 24.45
N THR A 101 1.81 2.08 23.71
CA THR A 101 0.56 2.82 23.94
C THR A 101 -0.66 1.93 23.75
N LEU A 102 -0.64 1.06 22.71
CA LEU A 102 -1.71 0.09 22.50
C LEU A 102 -1.80 -0.90 23.67
N VAL A 103 -0.68 -1.46 24.13
CA VAL A 103 -0.66 -2.45 25.22
C VAL A 103 -1.08 -1.84 26.56
N LYS A 104 -0.62 -0.62 26.88
CA LYS A 104 -0.87 0.04 28.18
C LYS A 104 -2.22 0.73 28.26
N GLU A 105 -2.66 1.37 27.19
CA GLU A 105 -3.86 2.22 27.19
C GLU A 105 -5.01 1.65 26.34
N GLY A 106 -4.78 0.59 25.57
CA GLY A 106 -5.75 0.09 24.59
C GLY A 106 -5.94 1.02 23.37
N LYS A 107 -5.13 2.08 23.24
CA LYS A 107 -5.29 3.10 22.21
C LYS A 107 -4.33 2.88 21.05
N ARG A 108 -4.89 2.83 19.84
CA ARG A 108 -4.11 2.84 18.59
C ARG A 108 -3.81 4.28 18.20
N VAL A 109 -2.54 4.66 18.28
CA VAL A 109 -2.05 5.96 17.80
C VAL A 109 -1.10 5.72 16.64
N ALA A 110 -1.31 6.43 15.54
CA ALA A 110 -0.50 6.34 14.34
C ALA A 110 -0.57 7.65 13.57
N MET A 111 0.41 7.88 12.70
CA MET A 111 0.46 8.97 11.75
C MET A 111 0.14 8.41 10.35
N PRO A 112 -1.08 8.64 9.82
CA PRO A 112 -1.41 8.19 8.48
C PRO A 112 -0.64 9.00 7.44
N VAL A 113 -0.14 8.32 6.42
CA VAL A 113 0.50 8.91 5.24
C VAL A 113 -0.12 8.29 3.99
N SER A 114 -0.10 9.04 2.89
CA SER A 114 -0.81 8.70 1.66
C SER A 114 0.04 9.04 0.43
N GLY A 115 -0.42 8.64 -0.76
CA GLY A 115 0.33 8.84 -2.00
C GLY A 115 1.35 7.75 -2.32
N TRP A 116 1.34 6.63 -1.61
CA TRP A 116 2.17 5.46 -1.88
C TRP A 116 1.40 4.35 -2.58
N ILE A 117 2.07 3.66 -3.50
CA ILE A 117 1.73 2.29 -3.91
C ILE A 117 3.00 1.45 -3.78
N PHE A 118 3.02 0.52 -2.82
CA PHE A 118 4.09 -0.47 -2.78
C PHE A 118 3.80 -1.60 -3.75
N LEU A 119 4.83 -2.14 -4.40
CA LEU A 119 4.70 -3.31 -5.27
C LEU A 119 5.28 -4.55 -4.57
N MET A 120 4.46 -5.60 -4.48
CA MET A 120 4.83 -6.91 -3.94
C MET A 120 4.30 -8.03 -4.81
N ASN A 121 4.85 -9.23 -4.67
CA ASN A 121 4.29 -10.44 -5.25
C ASN A 121 3.21 -11.04 -4.35
N LEU A 122 2.07 -11.41 -4.93
CA LEU A 122 1.03 -12.23 -4.32
C LEU A 122 0.43 -13.12 -5.40
N ASP A 123 0.28 -14.42 -5.11
CA ASP A 123 -0.37 -15.38 -6.01
C ASP A 123 0.16 -15.34 -7.47
N GLY A 124 1.49 -15.27 -7.62
CA GLY A 124 2.16 -15.25 -8.92
C GLY A 124 2.08 -13.93 -9.70
N LYS A 125 1.43 -12.89 -9.16
CA LYS A 125 1.33 -11.57 -9.78
C LYS A 125 2.00 -10.48 -8.94
N VAL A 126 2.48 -9.43 -9.61
CA VAL A 126 2.84 -8.17 -8.94
C VAL A 126 1.56 -7.41 -8.61
N THR A 127 1.42 -7.00 -7.36
CA THR A 127 0.21 -6.41 -6.81
C THR A 127 0.52 -5.18 -5.95
N SER A 128 -0.49 -4.32 -5.73
CA SER A 128 -0.39 -3.21 -4.77
C SER A 128 -0.27 -3.72 -3.32
N ALA A 129 0.50 -3.00 -2.53
CA ALA A 129 0.78 -3.29 -1.14
C ALA A 129 0.78 -2.00 -0.32
N ASN A 130 0.70 -2.18 1.00
CA ASN A 130 0.87 -1.11 1.98
C ASN A 130 2.06 -1.39 2.87
N MET A 131 2.33 -0.43 3.75
CA MET A 131 3.28 -0.60 4.82
C MET A 131 2.71 -0.16 6.15
N GLN A 132 3.31 -0.66 7.23
CA GLN A 132 3.06 -0.20 8.57
C GLN A 132 4.36 -0.21 9.37
N THR A 133 4.64 0.87 10.09
CA THR A 133 5.76 0.92 11.02
C THR A 133 5.26 0.84 12.45
N PHE A 134 6.04 0.16 13.28
CA PHE A 134 5.79 0.03 14.70
C PHE A 134 7.00 0.52 15.47
N LEU A 135 6.72 1.26 16.53
CA LEU A 135 7.70 1.57 17.54
C LEU A 135 7.45 0.69 18.77
N LEU A 136 8.51 0.02 19.18
CA LEU A 136 8.57 -0.90 20.31
C LEU A 136 9.42 -0.27 21.42
N LYS A 137 9.39 -0.89 22.60
CA LYS A 137 10.25 -0.51 23.73
C LYS A 137 11.74 -0.46 23.32
N ASP A 138 12.50 0.41 23.98
CA ASP A 138 13.95 0.57 23.80
C ASP A 138 14.35 1.03 22.38
N GLN A 139 13.55 1.90 21.75
CA GLN A 139 13.79 2.47 20.41
C GLN A 139 13.90 1.43 19.29
N LYS A 140 13.40 0.21 19.53
CA LYS A 140 13.32 -0.85 18.52
C LYS A 140 12.19 -0.55 17.55
N THR A 141 12.46 -0.75 16.28
CA THR A 141 11.50 -0.47 15.21
C THR A 141 11.21 -1.73 14.40
N PHE A 142 10.03 -1.77 13.82
CA PHE A 142 9.60 -2.86 12.95
C PHE A 142 8.84 -2.28 11.77
N LEU A 143 9.13 -2.80 10.58
CA LEU A 143 8.52 -2.39 9.32
C LEU A 143 7.87 -3.62 8.68
N MET A 144 6.57 -3.51 8.45
CA MET A 144 5.79 -4.53 7.79
C MET A 144 5.34 -4.04 6.41
N PHE A 145 5.44 -4.91 5.41
CA PHE A 145 4.73 -4.75 4.14
C PHE A 145 3.69 -5.86 3.97
N ALA A 146 2.53 -5.52 3.42
CA ALA A 146 1.48 -6.49 3.12
C ALA A 146 0.73 -6.12 1.84
N PRO A 147 0.34 -7.10 1.00
CA PRO A 147 -0.54 -6.85 -0.13
C PRO A 147 -1.84 -6.18 0.32
N GLN A 148 -2.27 -5.14 -0.39
CA GLN A 148 -3.43 -4.36 -0.02
C GLN A 148 -4.18 -3.89 -1.25
N HIS A 149 -5.50 -3.89 -1.18
CA HIS A 149 -6.34 -3.18 -2.13
C HIS A 149 -6.80 -1.88 -1.48
N SER A 150 -6.74 -0.79 -2.23
CA SER A 150 -7.24 0.51 -1.80
C SER A 150 -8.60 0.79 -2.41
N HIS A 151 -9.51 1.40 -1.66
CA HIS A 151 -10.75 1.96 -2.20
C HIS A 151 -10.51 3.36 -2.77
N SER A 152 -9.41 3.47 -3.52
CA SER A 152 -8.97 4.65 -4.26
C SER A 152 -8.61 4.20 -5.66
N VAL A 153 -9.62 3.78 -6.41
CA VAL A 153 -9.45 3.20 -7.74
C VAL A 153 -9.62 4.29 -8.81
N MET A 154 -8.73 4.27 -9.80
CA MET A 154 -8.73 5.17 -10.95
C MET A 154 -9.18 4.45 -12.24
N GLY A 155 -9.89 5.17 -13.10
CA GLY A 155 -10.41 4.62 -14.36
C GLY A 155 -9.30 4.35 -15.39
N LYS A 156 -8.38 5.29 -15.57
CA LYS A 156 -7.18 5.10 -16.39
C LYS A 156 -6.03 4.69 -15.47
N GLY A 157 -5.49 3.49 -15.66
CA GLY A 157 -4.33 3.02 -14.90
C GLY A 157 -3.09 3.87 -15.15
N ARG A 158 -2.10 3.71 -14.28
CA ARG A 158 -0.83 4.47 -14.33
C ARG A 158 -0.11 4.39 -15.68
N SER A 159 0.61 5.46 -15.97
CA SER A 159 1.54 5.51 -17.09
C SER A 159 2.77 4.62 -16.85
N CYS A 160 3.44 4.22 -17.92
CA CYS A 160 4.64 3.39 -17.81
C CYS A 160 5.75 4.09 -17.01
N LYS A 161 5.93 5.41 -17.15
CA LYS A 161 7.00 6.18 -16.47
C LYS A 161 6.82 6.30 -14.96
N GLU A 162 5.60 6.16 -14.46
CA GLU A 162 5.34 6.15 -13.01
C GLU A 162 5.91 4.89 -12.35
N CYS A 163 5.93 3.77 -13.08
CA CYS A 163 6.42 2.48 -12.59
C CYS A 163 7.85 2.15 -13.09
N HIS A 164 8.17 2.49 -14.33
CA HIS A 164 9.40 2.09 -15.01
C HIS A 164 10.44 3.22 -15.08
N ALA A 165 11.69 2.88 -14.76
CA ALA A 165 12.85 3.75 -14.73
C ALA A 165 12.65 5.04 -13.89
N SER A 166 11.69 5.01 -12.96
CA SER A 166 11.39 6.14 -12.08
C SER A 166 12.57 6.39 -11.12
N LYS A 167 12.62 7.59 -10.55
CA LYS A 167 13.62 7.94 -9.54
C LYS A 167 13.60 6.96 -8.35
N ILE A 168 12.41 6.53 -7.94
CA ILE A 168 12.22 5.60 -6.82
C ILE A 168 12.79 4.22 -7.15
N VAL A 169 12.53 3.71 -8.36
CA VAL A 169 13.09 2.40 -8.78
C VAL A 169 14.61 2.43 -8.82
N LYS A 170 15.21 3.55 -9.24
CA LYS A 170 16.67 3.74 -9.22
C LYS A 170 17.20 3.76 -7.78
N GLN A 171 16.56 4.50 -6.87
CA GLN A 171 16.91 4.50 -5.44
C GLN A 171 16.82 3.10 -4.82
N ALA A 172 15.77 2.34 -5.15
CA ALA A 172 15.64 0.96 -4.70
C ALA A 172 16.75 0.05 -5.27
N LYS A 173 17.19 0.25 -6.51
CA LYS A 173 18.37 -0.44 -7.07
C LYS A 173 19.65 -0.09 -6.32
N ASP A 174 19.81 1.17 -5.94
CA ASP A 174 20.98 1.66 -5.21
C ASP A 174 20.98 1.25 -3.72
N GLY A 175 19.96 0.48 -3.30
CA GLY A 175 19.88 -0.16 -1.99
C GLY A 175 19.38 0.74 -0.86
N ARG A 176 18.84 1.93 -1.16
CA ARG A 176 18.38 2.87 -0.14
C ARG A 176 17.21 3.71 -0.62
N VAL A 177 16.13 3.70 0.16
CA VAL A 177 14.92 4.50 -0.11
C VAL A 177 14.48 5.21 1.17
N THR A 178 14.41 6.54 1.10
CA THR A 178 13.84 7.37 2.17
C THR A 178 12.33 7.48 1.98
N LEU A 179 11.56 6.86 2.86
CA LEU A 179 10.10 6.87 2.82
C LEU A 179 9.55 8.16 3.43
N THR A 180 10.07 8.58 4.57
CA THR A 180 9.63 9.80 5.26
C THR A 180 10.81 10.64 5.72
N CYS A 181 10.63 11.96 5.69
CA CYS A 181 11.62 12.96 6.09
C CYS A 181 10.94 14.09 6.88
N LEU A 182 11.73 14.90 7.59
CA LEU A 182 11.24 16.13 8.20
C LEU A 182 11.62 17.32 7.33
N GLU A 183 10.63 18.08 6.90
CA GLU A 183 10.80 19.35 6.20
C GLU A 183 10.11 20.44 6.99
N ASN A 184 10.85 21.48 7.40
CA ASN A 184 10.32 22.60 8.20
C ASN A 184 9.54 22.16 9.47
N GLY A 185 9.99 21.08 10.11
CA GLY A 185 9.33 20.52 11.30
C GLY A 185 8.05 19.72 11.02
N ARG A 186 7.71 19.49 9.75
CA ARG A 186 6.59 18.64 9.33
C ARG A 186 7.09 17.31 8.78
N LEU A 187 6.34 16.25 9.04
CA LEU A 187 6.60 14.94 8.44
C LEU A 187 6.13 14.96 6.99
N GLU A 188 7.07 14.87 6.07
CA GLU A 188 6.82 14.67 4.65
C GLU A 188 7.07 13.21 4.27
N ASN A 189 6.47 12.77 3.17
CA ASN A 189 6.62 11.42 2.67
C ASN A 189 6.86 11.41 1.17
N LEU A 190 7.65 10.42 0.71
CA LEU A 190 7.81 10.07 -0.69
C LEU A 190 6.42 9.91 -1.35
N LYS A 191 6.27 10.12 -2.65
CA LYS A 191 5.01 9.84 -3.36
C LYS A 191 5.31 9.09 -4.64
N GLY A 192 4.50 8.07 -4.92
CA GLY A 192 4.61 7.26 -6.14
C GLY A 192 4.67 5.76 -5.90
N VAL A 193 5.14 5.06 -6.93
CA VAL A 193 5.23 3.60 -6.98
C VAL A 193 6.58 3.15 -6.44
N ILE A 194 6.55 2.31 -5.40
CA ILE A 194 7.72 1.91 -4.63
C ILE A 194 7.87 0.39 -4.69
N PRO A 195 8.89 -0.15 -5.38
CA PRO A 195 9.11 -1.58 -5.39
C PRO A 195 9.66 -2.08 -4.05
N VAL A 196 9.00 -3.09 -3.46
CA VAL A 196 9.53 -3.75 -2.26
C VAL A 196 10.49 -4.85 -2.71
N THR A 197 11.76 -4.76 -2.32
CA THR A 197 12.80 -5.75 -2.62
C THR A 197 13.66 -5.99 -1.39
N GLU A 198 14.37 -7.12 -1.34
CA GLU A 198 15.14 -7.55 -0.16
C GLU A 198 16.42 -6.73 0.05
N ASP A 199 17.00 -6.22 -1.03
CA ASP A 199 18.30 -5.54 -1.04
C ASP A 199 18.18 -4.02 -0.76
N VAL A 200 17.17 -3.57 0.00
CA VAL A 200 16.90 -2.14 0.28
C VAL A 200 16.88 -1.82 1.76
N THR A 201 17.64 -0.79 2.13
CA THR A 201 17.52 -0.10 3.41
C THR A 201 16.41 0.95 3.35
N TRP A 202 15.43 0.84 4.24
CA TRP A 202 14.29 1.74 4.33
C TRP A 202 14.53 2.81 5.40
N GLU A 203 14.78 4.04 4.96
CA GLU A 203 14.98 5.18 5.86
C GLU A 203 13.64 5.86 6.13
N MET A 204 13.40 6.20 7.40
CA MET A 204 12.17 6.84 7.81
C MET A 204 12.35 7.57 9.13
N VAL A 205 11.55 8.62 9.31
CA VAL A 205 11.46 9.36 10.56
C VAL A 205 10.46 8.66 11.48
N TYR A 206 10.96 8.28 12.66
CA TYR A 206 10.14 7.81 13.75
C TYR A 206 9.81 8.94 14.72
N HIS A 207 8.63 8.88 15.32
CA HIS A 207 8.21 9.81 16.37
C HIS A 207 7.90 9.04 17.64
N GLU A 208 8.30 9.61 18.78
CA GLU A 208 7.79 9.24 20.08
C GLU A 208 6.53 10.02 20.43
N ARG A 209 5.77 9.49 21.39
CA ARG A 209 4.60 10.16 21.94
C ARG A 209 4.87 10.60 23.37
N GLU A 210 5.21 11.88 23.54
CA GLU A 210 5.48 12.52 24.82
C GLU A 210 4.32 13.47 25.18
N ASP A 211 3.64 13.24 26.30
CA ASP A 211 2.48 14.03 26.75
C ASP A 211 1.42 14.26 25.65
N GLY A 212 1.19 13.24 24.83
CA GLY A 212 0.23 13.28 23.72
C GLY A 212 0.71 14.02 22.46
N LYS A 213 1.93 14.54 22.43
CA LYS A 213 2.56 15.20 21.28
C LYS A 213 3.52 14.27 20.56
N TRP A 214 3.66 14.47 19.25
CA TRP A 214 4.62 13.73 18.42
C TRP A 214 5.98 14.42 18.46
N VAL A 215 7.01 13.70 18.87
CA VAL A 215 8.39 14.21 18.98
C VAL A 215 9.32 13.35 18.13
N PRO A 216 10.03 13.92 17.15
CA PRO A 216 10.94 13.14 16.32
C PRO A 216 12.06 12.45 17.10
N MET A 217 12.30 11.18 16.76
CA MET A 217 13.43 10.42 17.31
C MET A 217 14.72 10.74 16.57
N LYS A 218 15.82 10.88 17.31
CA LYS A 218 17.16 11.09 16.73
C LYS A 218 17.86 9.78 16.33
N ASN A 219 17.66 8.71 17.09
CA ASN A 219 18.42 7.45 16.97
C ASN A 219 17.51 6.22 16.90
N ALA A 220 16.54 6.20 15.99
CA ALA A 220 15.73 5.00 15.79
C ALA A 220 16.60 3.85 15.26
N ALA A 221 16.44 2.65 15.84
CA ALA A 221 17.13 1.47 15.33
C ALA A 221 16.66 1.15 13.90
N THR A 222 17.52 0.48 13.11
CA THR A 222 17.12 -0.06 11.80
C THR A 222 15.97 -1.05 11.98
N PRO A 223 14.85 -0.90 11.23
CA PRO A 223 13.70 -1.75 11.44
C PRO A 223 13.95 -3.19 11.02
N LYS A 224 13.46 -4.12 11.85
CA LYS A 224 13.27 -5.50 11.40
C LYS A 224 12.16 -5.53 10.35
N LEU A 225 12.42 -6.20 9.23
CA LEU A 225 11.47 -6.33 8.13
C LEU A 225 10.58 -7.55 8.30
N HIS A 226 9.32 -7.41 7.90
CA HIS A 226 8.39 -8.53 7.80
C HIS A 226 7.47 -8.37 6.60
N TYR A 227 7.29 -9.46 5.86
CA TYR A 227 6.38 -9.53 4.74
C TYR A 227 5.17 -10.37 5.16
N ALA A 228 4.03 -9.71 5.33
CA ALA A 228 2.80 -10.32 5.84
C ALA A 228 1.81 -10.67 4.72
N GLY A 229 0.80 -11.48 5.06
CA GLY A 229 -0.35 -11.73 4.19
C GLY A 229 0.02 -12.41 2.88
N PHE A 230 0.93 -13.39 2.94
CA PHE A 230 1.46 -14.13 1.79
C PHE A 230 2.23 -13.28 0.75
N GLY A 231 2.43 -11.98 1.05
CA GLY A 231 3.21 -11.09 0.20
C GLY A 231 4.68 -11.47 0.20
N LYS A 232 5.30 -11.42 -0.96
CA LYS A 232 6.75 -11.59 -1.13
C LYS A 232 7.36 -10.37 -1.81
N PRO A 233 8.62 -10.02 -1.53
CA PRO A 233 9.32 -8.98 -2.28
C PRO A 233 9.39 -9.28 -3.78
N LEU A 234 9.66 -8.25 -4.57
CA LEU A 234 9.96 -8.38 -5.98
C LEU A 234 11.31 -9.07 -6.20
N THR A 235 11.36 -9.94 -7.20
CA THR A 235 12.58 -10.63 -7.60
C THR A 235 13.55 -9.68 -8.31
N ARG A 236 14.84 -10.06 -8.38
CA ARG A 236 15.85 -9.31 -9.14
C ARG A 236 15.44 -9.11 -10.61
N ALA A 237 14.90 -10.13 -11.25
CA ALA A 237 14.40 -10.03 -12.63
C ALA A 237 13.23 -9.03 -12.78
N GLN A 238 12.33 -8.96 -11.79
CA GLN A 238 11.26 -7.96 -11.78
C GLN A 238 11.83 -6.54 -11.59
N MET A 239 12.82 -6.38 -10.71
CA MET A 239 13.53 -5.10 -10.54
C MET A 239 14.23 -4.67 -11.82
N GLU A 240 14.92 -5.57 -12.52
CA GLU A 240 15.54 -5.30 -13.82
C GLU A 240 14.52 -4.85 -14.86
N ASN A 241 13.33 -5.45 -14.89
CA ASN A 241 12.25 -5.01 -15.78
C ASN A 241 11.73 -3.61 -15.43
N LEU A 242 11.58 -3.31 -14.13
CA LEU A 242 11.20 -1.97 -13.67
C LEU A 242 12.27 -0.93 -14.00
N LEU A 243 13.55 -1.29 -14.05
CA LEU A 243 14.62 -0.36 -14.41
C LEU A 243 14.67 0.01 -15.90
N ARG A 244 13.98 -0.75 -16.77
CA ARG A 244 13.96 -0.48 -18.21
C ARG A 244 13.00 0.66 -18.52
N PRO A 245 13.47 1.78 -19.11
CA PRO A 245 12.58 2.85 -19.55
C PRO A 245 11.61 2.31 -20.60
N GLN A 246 10.37 2.81 -20.56
CA GLN A 246 9.31 2.44 -21.51
C GLN A 246 8.87 3.69 -22.25
N ALA A 247 8.67 3.57 -23.57
CA ALA A 247 8.10 4.66 -24.36
C ALA A 247 6.66 4.92 -23.90
N GLU A 248 6.31 6.19 -23.72
CA GLU A 248 4.90 6.57 -23.64
C GLU A 248 4.33 6.48 -25.06
N LYS A 249 3.30 5.66 -25.24
CA LYS A 249 2.37 5.86 -26.35
C LYS A 249 1.10 6.40 -25.72
N GLU A 250 0.74 7.62 -26.12
CA GLU A 250 -0.50 8.30 -25.71
C GLU A 250 -1.75 7.44 -25.98
#